data_AF-A0A915CG21-F1
#
_entry.id   AF-A0A915CG21-F1
#
_cell.length_a   1.000
_cell.length_b   1.000
_cell.length_c   1.000
_cell.angle_alpha   90.00
_cell.angle_beta   90.00
_cell.angle_gamma   90.00
#
_symmetry.space_group_name_H-M   'P 1'
#
loop_
_entity.id
_entity.type
_entity.pdbx_description
1 polymer ?
#
loop_
_entity_poly.entity_id
_entity_poly.type
_entity_poly.pdbx_seq_one_letter_code
_entity_poly.pdbx_strand_id
1 'polypeptide(L)'
;MKCLQAVFGFHIVVTLITFSVFTKFRSRFSLARPFLCAGLYRYLAPTAQQLKEKVPLYIMGKSRKRKAEKNVETNGFLVPKNADIELVLVPVHPDDVQALPLYSTFSWIVDFIAFSLVVYCFSEVFRFLFPNNTDINISIIWILLSIAFVLQALANVTVSLFSGDNVEAERNLVISFSSLFFLFSMMFTMFAESFFDIGFDKAYESFSKSASAFFAASDVPLPAGVTQRSPLLLFVALSAMFGLLAGTLLFPNFRYARMYTNAVDEAAPFYKLLYHLAFLSQAFSLMLFTHPVKNYLLYGRRKI
;
A
#
# COMPACT_ATOMS: atom_id res chain seq x y z
N MET A 1 15.36 6.17 -41.05
CA MET A 1 14.80 5.76 -39.74
C MET A 1 15.68 4.71 -39.03
N LYS A 2 17.02 4.81 -39.11
CA LYS A 2 17.98 3.88 -38.47
C LYS A 2 18.99 4.57 -37.53
N CYS A 3 19.06 5.91 -37.53
CA CYS A 3 20.06 6.64 -36.75
C CYS A 3 19.68 6.89 -35.28
N LEU A 4 18.40 6.90 -34.90
CA LEU A 4 18.02 7.07 -33.48
C LEU A 4 18.16 5.79 -32.66
N GLN A 5 18.23 4.63 -33.33
CA GLN A 5 18.33 3.32 -32.70
C GLN A 5 19.76 2.99 -32.20
N ALA A 6 20.73 3.88 -32.48
CA ALA A 6 22.15 3.62 -32.24
C ALA A 6 22.72 4.26 -30.94
N VAL A 7 21.95 5.09 -30.21
CA VAL A 7 22.48 5.78 -29.00
C VAL A 7 21.64 5.52 -27.74
N PHE A 8 20.32 5.37 -27.86
CA PHE A 8 19.46 5.01 -26.72
C PHE A 8 18.38 4.00 -27.17
N GLY A 9 18.29 2.86 -26.50
CA GLY A 9 17.23 1.88 -26.73
C GLY A 9 15.84 2.46 -26.45
N PHE A 10 14.80 1.95 -27.12
CA PHE A 10 13.42 2.46 -27.01
C PHE A 10 12.96 2.63 -25.55
N HIS A 11 13.22 1.61 -24.71
CA HIS A 11 12.85 1.63 -23.30
C HIS A 11 13.53 2.77 -22.51
N ILE A 12 14.75 3.16 -22.88
CA ILE A 12 15.46 4.27 -22.23
C ILE A 12 14.82 5.60 -22.64
N VAL A 13 14.50 5.76 -23.91
CA VAL A 13 13.85 6.98 -24.42
C VAL A 13 12.49 7.18 -23.75
N VAL A 14 11.65 6.14 -23.69
CA VAL A 14 10.35 6.19 -23.01
C VAL A 14 10.52 6.54 -21.53
N THR A 15 11.50 5.94 -20.86
CA THR A 15 11.81 6.23 -19.45
C THR A 15 12.21 7.69 -19.22
N LEU A 16 13.10 8.24 -20.05
CA LEU A 16 13.57 9.62 -19.94
C LEU A 16 12.45 10.64 -20.18
N ILE A 17 11.63 10.40 -21.21
CA ILE A 17 10.45 11.24 -21.50
C ILE A 17 9.49 11.17 -20.31
N THR A 18 9.16 9.95 -19.85
CA THR A 18 8.20 9.77 -18.77
C THR A 18 8.69 10.39 -17.47
N PHE A 19 9.97 10.27 -17.14
CA PHE A 19 10.58 10.93 -15.98
C PHE A 19 10.53 12.47 -16.08
N SER A 20 10.80 13.01 -17.27
CA SER A 20 10.70 14.46 -17.53
C SER A 20 9.27 14.98 -17.42
N VAL A 21 8.28 14.22 -17.89
CA VAL A 21 6.86 14.54 -17.72
C VAL A 21 6.46 14.42 -16.26
N PHE A 22 6.88 13.36 -15.58
CA PHE A 22 6.58 13.08 -14.18
C PHE A 22 7.05 14.22 -13.25
N THR A 23 8.29 14.69 -13.42
CA THR A 23 8.84 15.80 -12.62
C THR A 23 8.08 17.11 -12.82
N LYS A 24 7.68 17.44 -14.05
CA LYS A 24 6.82 18.60 -14.34
C LYS A 24 5.40 18.42 -13.81
N PHE A 25 4.82 17.23 -13.97
CA PHE A 25 3.47 16.90 -13.52
C PHE A 25 3.34 17.10 -12.00
N ARG A 26 4.27 16.54 -11.23
CA ARG A 26 4.27 16.60 -9.76
C ARG A 26 4.31 18.03 -9.21
N SER A 27 4.91 18.97 -9.93
CA SER A 27 4.97 20.38 -9.51
C SER A 27 3.62 21.10 -9.57
N ARG A 28 2.66 20.59 -10.35
CA ARG A 28 1.42 21.29 -10.70
C ARG A 28 0.17 20.49 -10.34
N PHE A 29 0.25 19.17 -10.37
CA PHE A 29 -0.87 18.25 -10.19
C PHE A 29 -0.50 17.08 -9.28
N SER A 30 -1.51 16.50 -8.65
CA SER A 30 -1.40 15.28 -7.84
C SER A 30 -2.66 14.45 -8.08
N LEU A 31 -2.45 13.19 -8.50
CA LEU A 31 -3.51 12.22 -8.75
C LEU A 31 -4.14 11.72 -7.45
N ALA A 32 -3.51 11.96 -6.29
CA ALA A 32 -4.05 11.59 -4.98
C ALA A 32 -5.20 12.49 -4.52
N ARG A 33 -5.29 13.74 -5.02
CA ARG A 33 -6.29 14.72 -4.54
C ARG A 33 -7.74 14.26 -4.72
N PRO A 34 -8.17 13.73 -5.89
CA PRO A 34 -9.53 13.21 -6.03
C PRO A 34 -9.85 12.09 -5.04
N PHE A 35 -8.90 11.17 -4.77
CA PHE A 35 -9.11 10.07 -3.82
C PHE A 35 -9.33 10.56 -2.38
N LEU A 36 -8.73 11.69 -2.00
CA LEU A 36 -8.75 12.18 -0.61
C LEU A 36 -9.75 13.31 -0.37
N CYS A 37 -10.20 14.01 -1.40
CA CYS A 37 -11.10 15.17 -1.25
C CYS A 37 -12.49 14.94 -1.84
N ALA A 38 -12.67 14.00 -2.77
CA ALA A 38 -13.97 13.81 -3.42
C ALA A 38 -14.98 13.18 -2.46
N GLY A 39 -16.13 13.84 -2.27
CA GLY A 39 -17.24 13.32 -1.47
C GLY A 39 -17.01 13.30 0.04
N LEU A 40 -15.91 13.88 0.54
CA LEU A 40 -15.62 13.97 1.97
C LEU A 40 -16.05 15.34 2.53
N TYR A 41 -16.74 15.30 3.66
CA TYR A 41 -17.16 16.46 4.41
C TYR A 41 -16.58 16.41 5.82
N ARG A 42 -16.17 17.58 6.32
CA ARG A 42 -15.76 17.76 7.70
C ARG A 42 -16.75 18.64 8.44
N TYR A 43 -16.82 18.44 9.74
CA TYR A 43 -17.52 19.34 10.63
C TYR A 43 -16.60 20.48 11.02
N LEU A 44 -17.02 21.72 10.78
CA LEU A 44 -16.29 22.88 11.26
C LEU A 44 -16.51 23.00 12.77
N ALA A 45 -15.42 23.15 13.54
CA ALA A 45 -15.54 23.47 14.95
C ALA A 45 -16.25 24.83 15.10
N PRO A 46 -17.33 24.91 15.89
CA PRO A 46 -18.03 26.18 16.10
C PRO A 46 -17.11 27.19 16.77
N THR A 47 -17.20 28.44 16.33
CA THR A 47 -16.37 29.51 16.91
C THR A 47 -16.76 29.80 18.35
N ALA A 48 -15.83 30.35 19.14
CA ALA A 48 -16.10 30.72 20.53
C ALA A 48 -17.28 31.70 20.67
N GLN A 49 -17.56 32.51 19.64
CA GLN A 49 -18.71 33.41 19.61
C GLN A 49 -20.03 32.64 19.40
N GLN A 50 -20.08 31.72 18.43
CA GLN A 50 -21.25 30.86 18.19
C GLN A 50 -21.56 29.96 19.39
N LEU A 51 -20.52 29.48 20.09
CA LEU A 51 -20.67 28.73 21.33
C LEU A 51 -21.24 29.61 22.47
N LYS A 52 -20.79 30.87 22.59
CA LYS A 52 -21.30 31.81 23.60
C LYS A 52 -22.75 32.21 23.36
N GLU A 53 -23.18 32.32 22.11
CA GLU A 53 -24.57 32.62 21.74
C GLU A 53 -25.51 31.44 22.01
N LYS A 54 -25.04 30.21 21.74
CA LYS A 54 -25.86 28.99 21.87
C LYS A 54 -25.87 28.36 23.24
N VAL A 55 -24.94 28.70 24.14
CA VAL A 55 -25.08 28.41 25.57
C VAL A 55 -26.06 29.44 26.13
N PRO A 56 -27.35 29.11 26.31
CA PRO A 56 -28.23 30.03 26.98
C PRO A 56 -27.68 30.17 28.40
N LEU A 57 -27.62 31.40 28.93
CA LEU A 57 -28.25 31.90 30.17
C LEU A 57 -28.69 30.92 31.30
N TYR A 58 -28.34 29.63 31.29
CA TYR A 58 -28.71 28.58 32.24
C TYR A 58 -28.06 28.81 33.62
N ILE A 59 -26.93 29.52 33.67
CA ILE A 59 -26.23 29.80 34.94
C ILE A 59 -26.71 31.11 35.60
N MET A 60 -27.38 32.00 34.88
CA MET A 60 -27.82 33.28 35.44
C MET A 60 -29.34 33.36 35.57
N GLY A 61 -29.86 32.66 36.58
CA GLY A 61 -31.07 33.10 37.28
C GLY A 61 -30.94 34.59 37.63
N LYS A 62 -32.06 35.32 37.50
CA LYS A 62 -32.25 36.79 37.48
C LYS A 62 -31.54 37.67 38.52
N SER A 63 -30.67 37.14 39.41
CA SER A 63 -30.07 37.88 40.53
C SER A 63 -28.54 38.12 40.45
N ARG A 64 -27.81 37.59 39.45
CA ARG A 64 -26.32 37.68 39.42
C ARG A 64 -25.68 38.48 38.28
N LYS A 65 -26.46 39.30 37.58
CA LYS A 65 -26.00 40.05 36.38
C LYS A 65 -24.78 40.96 36.60
N ARG A 66 -24.54 41.45 37.83
CA ARG A 66 -23.44 42.41 38.11
C ARG A 66 -22.07 41.81 38.46
N LYS A 67 -21.97 40.49 38.71
CA LYS A 67 -20.71 39.87 39.19
C LYS A 67 -20.07 38.88 38.21
N ALA A 68 -20.74 38.57 37.11
CA ALA A 68 -20.29 37.57 36.14
C ALA A 68 -19.35 38.13 35.05
N GLU A 69 -19.44 39.43 34.70
CA GLU A 69 -18.60 40.02 33.65
C GLU A 69 -17.10 39.96 33.99
N LYS A 70 -16.74 40.01 35.28
CA LYS A 70 -15.33 40.05 35.72
C LYS A 70 -14.63 38.69 35.79
N ASN A 71 -15.34 37.57 35.68
CA ASN A 71 -14.79 36.22 35.88
C ASN A 71 -14.67 35.39 34.59
N VAL A 72 -15.12 35.92 33.45
CA VAL A 72 -15.08 35.24 32.15
C VAL A 72 -13.72 35.40 31.47
N GLU A 73 -12.99 36.48 31.76
CA GLU A 73 -11.68 36.74 31.15
C GLU A 73 -10.56 35.83 31.68
N THR A 74 -10.69 35.29 32.89
CA THR A 74 -9.58 34.58 33.56
C THR A 74 -9.68 33.06 33.54
N ASN A 75 -10.87 32.46 33.34
CA ASN A 75 -11.08 31.00 33.53
C ASN A 75 -11.57 30.23 32.30
N GLY A 76 -11.65 30.86 31.13
CA GLY A 76 -12.19 30.21 29.93
C GLY A 76 -13.71 29.95 30.03
N PHE A 77 -14.34 29.78 28.88
CA PHE A 77 -15.79 29.55 28.80
C PHE A 77 -16.09 28.06 28.83
N LEU A 78 -16.82 27.59 29.86
CA LEU A 78 -17.20 26.19 30.02
C LEU A 78 -18.50 25.90 29.27
N VAL A 79 -18.42 25.06 28.24
CA VAL A 79 -19.57 24.60 27.45
C VAL A 79 -20.18 23.35 28.12
N PRO A 80 -21.49 23.32 28.43
CA PRO A 80 -22.15 22.14 28.97
C PRO A 80 -22.06 20.95 28.00
N LYS A 81 -21.84 19.74 28.51
CA LYS A 81 -21.76 18.51 27.68
C LYS A 81 -23.05 18.18 26.92
N ASN A 82 -24.18 18.75 27.33
CA ASN A 82 -25.51 18.52 26.75
C ASN A 82 -25.97 19.69 25.86
N ALA A 83 -25.05 20.54 25.39
CA ALA A 83 -25.40 21.64 24.51
C ALA A 83 -25.67 21.14 23.08
N ASP A 84 -26.85 21.43 22.54
CA ASP A 84 -27.22 21.14 21.15
C ASP A 84 -26.48 22.11 20.22
N ILE A 85 -25.34 21.66 19.73
CA ILE A 85 -24.47 22.43 18.83
C ILE A 85 -24.69 21.91 17.41
N GLU A 86 -25.34 22.72 16.58
CA GLU A 86 -25.43 22.45 15.14
C GLU A 86 -24.04 22.59 14.51
N LEU A 87 -23.51 21.48 14.00
CA LEU A 87 -22.23 21.44 13.31
C LEU A 87 -22.42 21.77 11.83
N VAL A 88 -21.61 22.68 11.30
CA VAL A 88 -21.64 23.03 9.88
C VAL A 88 -20.81 22.02 9.10
N LEU A 89 -21.43 21.34 8.13
CA LEU A 89 -20.72 20.52 7.16
C LEU A 89 -20.03 21.43 6.13
N VAL A 90 -18.72 21.24 5.97
CA VAL A 90 -17.91 21.91 4.94
C VAL A 90 -17.16 20.84 4.14
N PRO A 91 -17.12 20.92 2.80
CA PRO A 91 -16.34 19.98 1.99
C PRO A 91 -14.85 20.05 2.36
N VAL A 92 -14.16 18.92 2.34
CA VAL A 92 -12.72 18.86 2.62
C VAL A 92 -11.94 19.53 1.49
N HIS A 93 -11.00 20.41 1.84
CA HIS A 93 -10.12 21.06 0.88
C HIS A 93 -8.71 20.45 0.87
N PRO A 94 -7.95 20.60 -0.24
CA PRO A 94 -6.61 20.05 -0.35
C PRO A 94 -5.66 20.53 0.75
N ASP A 95 -5.89 21.72 1.29
CA ASP A 95 -5.06 22.30 2.36
C ASP A 95 -5.28 21.61 3.71
N ASP A 96 -6.48 21.08 3.95
CA ASP A 96 -6.80 20.34 5.18
C ASP A 96 -6.08 18.99 5.21
N VAL A 97 -5.93 18.35 4.05
CA VAL A 97 -5.36 17.01 3.92
C VAL A 97 -3.82 17.05 3.89
N GLN A 98 -3.23 18.16 3.42
CA GLN A 98 -1.78 18.35 3.38
C GLN A 98 -1.11 18.29 4.75
N ALA A 99 -1.83 18.65 5.81
CA ALA A 99 -1.33 18.58 7.18
C ALA A 99 -1.20 17.15 7.72
N LEU A 100 -1.76 16.13 7.04
CA LEU A 100 -1.71 14.75 7.50
C LEU A 100 -0.29 14.16 7.36
N PRO A 101 0.23 13.44 8.38
CA PRO A 101 1.61 12.95 8.39
C PRO A 101 2.01 12.08 7.19
N LEU A 102 1.07 11.30 6.64
CA LEU A 102 1.32 10.36 5.55
C LEU A 102 0.90 10.88 4.17
N TYR A 103 0.40 12.13 4.08
CA TYR A 103 -0.11 12.68 2.83
C TYR A 103 0.97 12.76 1.74
N SER A 104 2.16 13.25 2.09
CA SER A 104 3.27 13.39 1.15
C SER A 104 3.70 12.03 0.57
N THR A 105 3.81 11.01 1.42
CA THR A 105 4.14 9.64 1.05
C THR A 105 3.06 9.03 0.16
N PHE A 106 1.79 9.18 0.53
CA PHE A 106 0.67 8.65 -0.24
C PHE A 106 0.56 9.32 -1.62
N SER A 107 0.61 10.66 -1.69
CA SER A 107 0.57 11.38 -2.97
C SER A 107 1.72 10.94 -3.87
N TRP A 108 2.91 10.78 -3.32
CA TRP A 108 4.05 10.32 -4.10
C TRP A 108 3.80 8.92 -4.66
N ILE A 109 3.43 7.95 -3.83
CA ILE A 109 3.22 6.57 -4.30
C ILE A 109 2.13 6.48 -5.38
N VAL A 110 1.00 7.17 -5.21
CA VAL A 110 -0.09 7.18 -6.19
C VAL A 110 0.39 7.73 -7.53
N ASP A 111 1.07 8.88 -7.51
CA ASP A 111 1.60 9.48 -8.73
C ASP A 111 2.64 8.56 -9.38
N PHE A 112 3.56 7.97 -8.61
CA PHE A 112 4.59 7.07 -9.16
C PHE A 112 3.99 5.85 -9.84
N ILE A 113 3.05 5.18 -9.16
CA ILE A 113 2.45 3.94 -9.65
C ILE A 113 1.71 4.22 -10.96
N ALA A 114 0.96 5.32 -11.05
CA ALA A 114 0.27 5.69 -12.28
C ALA A 114 1.25 5.84 -13.46
N PHE A 115 2.37 6.54 -13.26
CA PHE A 115 3.40 6.71 -14.30
C PHE A 115 4.13 5.40 -14.61
N SER A 116 4.42 4.58 -13.59
CA SER A 116 5.02 3.25 -13.74
C SER A 116 4.14 2.33 -14.60
N LEU A 117 2.82 2.34 -14.38
CA LEU A 117 1.85 1.62 -15.22
C LEU A 117 1.85 2.13 -16.66
N VAL A 118 1.94 3.44 -16.87
CA VAL A 118 2.05 4.02 -18.23
C VAL A 118 3.32 3.52 -18.94
N VAL A 119 4.47 3.54 -18.27
CA VAL A 119 5.73 2.99 -18.84
C VAL A 119 5.57 1.51 -19.15
N TYR A 120 4.96 0.75 -18.25
CA TYR A 120 4.69 -0.67 -18.43
C TYR A 120 3.79 -0.93 -19.65
N CYS A 121 2.67 -0.22 -19.78
CA CYS A 121 1.78 -0.34 -20.92
C CYS A 121 2.49 -0.02 -22.25
N PHE A 122 3.30 1.06 -22.31
CA PHE A 122 4.06 1.37 -23.52
C PHE A 122 5.10 0.29 -23.86
N SER A 123 5.79 -0.25 -22.85
CA SER A 123 6.72 -1.38 -23.04
C SER A 123 6.02 -2.63 -23.59
N GLU A 124 4.83 -2.96 -23.08
CA GLU A 124 4.08 -4.13 -23.54
C GLU A 124 3.52 -3.94 -24.95
N VAL A 125 2.99 -2.76 -25.27
CA VAL A 125 2.56 -2.43 -26.65
C VAL A 125 3.74 -2.51 -27.62
N PHE A 126 4.92 -2.03 -27.22
CA PHE A 126 6.11 -2.11 -28.05
C PHE A 126 6.59 -3.54 -28.28
N ARG A 127 6.59 -4.38 -27.24
CA ARG A 127 6.91 -5.82 -27.37
C ARG A 127 5.92 -6.55 -28.26
N PHE A 128 4.64 -6.21 -28.16
CA PHE A 128 3.60 -6.78 -29.00
C PHE A 128 3.82 -6.43 -30.49
N LEU A 129 4.25 -5.19 -30.79
CA LEU A 129 4.54 -4.75 -32.16
C LEU A 129 5.89 -5.27 -32.69
N PHE A 130 6.90 -5.46 -31.82
CA PHE A 130 8.26 -5.87 -32.18
C PHE A 130 8.71 -7.09 -31.35
N PRO A 131 8.17 -8.30 -31.61
CA PRO A 131 8.43 -9.48 -30.79
C PRO A 131 9.88 -9.99 -30.83
N ASN A 132 10.64 -9.64 -31.88
CA ASN A 132 12.04 -10.07 -32.04
C ASN A 132 13.06 -9.13 -31.37
N ASN A 133 12.61 -8.08 -30.67
CA ASN A 133 13.54 -7.17 -30.02
C ASN A 133 14.10 -7.77 -28.71
N THR A 134 15.42 -7.76 -28.56
CA THR A 134 16.15 -8.28 -27.39
C THR A 134 16.50 -7.20 -26.36
N ASP A 135 15.98 -5.99 -26.50
CA ASP A 135 16.23 -4.90 -25.56
C ASP A 135 15.72 -5.23 -24.13
N ILE A 136 16.48 -4.81 -23.12
CA ILE A 136 16.08 -4.95 -21.71
C ILE A 136 14.84 -4.09 -21.45
N ASN A 137 13.80 -4.69 -20.89
CA ASN A 137 12.60 -3.95 -20.54
C ASN A 137 12.76 -3.20 -19.22
N ILE A 138 13.00 -1.90 -19.34
CA ILE A 138 13.16 -0.98 -18.21
C ILE A 138 11.87 -0.79 -17.42
N SER A 139 10.68 -1.10 -17.97
CA SER A 139 9.44 -0.97 -17.19
C SER A 139 9.40 -1.90 -15.98
N ILE A 140 10.13 -3.02 -16.02
CA ILE A 140 10.28 -3.91 -14.86
C ILE A 140 10.96 -3.18 -13.70
N ILE A 141 11.94 -2.31 -13.98
CA ILE A 141 12.62 -1.51 -12.95
C ILE A 141 11.64 -0.53 -12.31
N TRP A 142 10.77 0.11 -13.09
CA TRP A 142 9.73 1.01 -12.57
C TRP A 142 8.75 0.27 -11.65
N ILE A 143 8.34 -0.94 -12.01
CA ILE A 143 7.47 -1.78 -11.19
C ILE A 143 8.18 -2.22 -9.91
N LEU A 144 9.44 -2.64 -9.98
CA LEU A 144 10.24 -2.99 -8.80
C LEU A 144 10.42 -1.81 -7.85
N LEU A 145 10.70 -0.61 -8.37
CA LEU A 145 10.76 0.62 -7.58
C LEU A 145 9.41 0.95 -6.95
N SER A 146 8.30 0.69 -7.66
CA SER A 146 6.95 0.93 -7.14
C SER A 146 6.67 0.04 -5.94
N ILE A 147 7.02 -1.24 -6.04
CA ILE A 147 6.92 -2.20 -4.94
C ILE A 147 7.81 -1.75 -3.77
N ALA A 148 9.05 -1.33 -4.03
CA ALA A 148 9.97 -0.86 -2.98
C ALA A 148 9.42 0.37 -2.23
N PHE A 149 8.85 1.35 -2.93
CA PHE A 149 8.24 2.53 -2.28
C PHE A 149 7.00 2.16 -1.46
N VAL A 150 6.19 1.21 -1.91
CA VAL A 150 5.05 0.71 -1.12
C VAL A 150 5.54 -0.02 0.14
N LEU A 151 6.55 -0.89 0.02
CA LEU A 151 7.15 -1.57 1.17
C LEU A 151 7.77 -0.57 2.15
N GLN A 152 8.43 0.47 1.65
CA GLN A 152 8.97 1.55 2.48
C GLN A 152 7.85 2.29 3.22
N ALA A 153 6.74 2.61 2.57
CA ALA A 153 5.60 3.25 3.23
C ALA A 153 4.96 2.35 4.29
N LEU A 154 4.81 1.05 4.02
CA LEU A 154 4.32 0.07 5.00
C LEU A 154 5.25 -0.04 6.21
N ALA A 155 6.56 -0.04 5.98
CA ALA A 155 7.55 -0.01 7.06
C ALA A 155 7.42 1.28 7.89
N ASN A 156 7.27 2.45 7.25
CA ASN A 156 7.09 3.72 7.96
C ASN A 156 5.81 3.75 8.81
N VAL A 157 4.69 3.23 8.28
CA VAL A 157 3.43 3.10 9.03
C VAL A 157 3.63 2.16 10.23
N THR A 158 4.33 1.04 10.03
CA THR A 158 4.63 0.09 11.10
C THR A 158 5.53 0.73 12.15
N VAL A 159 6.59 1.43 11.78
CA VAL A 159 7.45 2.16 12.73
C VAL A 159 6.64 3.16 13.53
N SER A 160 5.77 3.95 12.88
CA SER A 160 4.89 4.90 13.59
C SER A 160 4.00 4.23 14.64
N LEU A 161 3.57 2.99 14.42
CA LEU A 161 2.79 2.19 15.39
C LEU A 161 3.66 1.73 16.58
N PHE A 162 4.91 1.39 16.30
CA PHE A 162 5.87 0.91 17.29
C PHE A 162 6.60 2.02 18.07
N SER A 163 6.55 3.28 17.61
CA SER A 163 7.28 4.41 18.21
C SER A 163 6.54 5.16 19.33
N GLY A 164 5.29 4.85 19.65
CA GLY A 164 4.60 5.43 20.81
C GLY A 164 5.26 5.08 22.17
N ASP A 165 5.08 5.94 23.17
CA ASP A 165 5.73 5.77 24.48
C ASP A 165 5.17 4.59 25.29
N ASN A 166 3.94 4.14 25.01
CA ASN A 166 3.31 3.03 25.71
C ASN A 166 3.42 1.72 24.91
N VAL A 167 3.65 0.60 25.60
CA VAL A 167 3.52 -0.75 25.01
C VAL A 167 2.04 -1.01 24.77
N GLU A 168 1.54 -0.55 23.64
CA GLU A 168 0.14 -0.70 23.25
C GLU A 168 -0.14 -2.14 22.81
N ALA A 169 -1.36 -2.61 23.11
CA ALA A 169 -1.85 -3.94 22.71
C ALA A 169 -1.67 -4.20 21.19
N GLU A 170 -1.67 -3.12 20.40
CA GLU A 170 -1.45 -3.14 18.96
C GLU A 170 -0.08 -3.75 18.58
N ARG A 171 0.99 -3.48 19.35
CA ARG A 171 2.33 -4.03 19.08
C ARG A 171 2.40 -5.52 19.30
N ASN A 172 1.86 -5.97 20.43
CA ASN A 172 1.80 -7.39 20.77
C ASN A 172 1.00 -8.14 19.71
N LEU A 173 -0.10 -7.54 19.25
CA LEU A 173 -0.91 -8.08 18.16
C LEU A 173 -0.08 -8.22 16.87
N VAL A 174 0.65 -7.19 16.43
CA VAL A 174 1.52 -7.30 15.23
C VAL A 174 2.52 -8.43 15.39
N ILE A 175 3.23 -8.52 16.53
CA ILE A 175 4.27 -9.53 16.75
C ILE A 175 3.66 -10.94 16.73
N SER A 176 2.56 -11.16 17.45
CA SER A 176 1.88 -12.45 17.50
C SER A 176 1.39 -12.89 16.12
N PHE A 177 0.75 -12.00 15.35
CA PHE A 177 0.31 -12.33 13.99
C PHE A 177 1.49 -12.53 13.04
N SER A 178 2.57 -11.74 13.13
CA SER A 178 3.77 -11.94 12.31
C SER A 178 4.39 -13.31 12.54
N SER A 179 4.45 -13.75 13.81
CA SER A 179 4.92 -15.09 14.19
C SER A 179 4.00 -16.20 13.67
N LEU A 180 2.68 -16.01 13.79
CA LEU A 180 1.71 -16.95 13.25
C LEU A 180 1.81 -17.07 11.72
N PHE A 181 1.91 -15.94 11.01
CA PHE A 181 2.09 -15.92 9.55
C PHE A 181 3.44 -16.49 9.13
N PHE A 182 4.49 -16.32 9.92
CA PHE A 182 5.78 -17.00 9.70
C PHE A 182 5.60 -18.53 9.69
N LEU A 183 4.90 -19.09 10.68
CA LEU A 183 4.64 -20.53 10.75
C LEU A 183 3.82 -21.04 9.57
N PHE A 184 2.74 -20.33 9.22
CA PHE A 184 1.94 -20.67 8.04
C PHE A 184 2.77 -20.57 6.76
N SER A 185 3.55 -19.50 6.61
CA SER A 185 4.44 -19.31 5.47
C SER A 185 5.48 -20.42 5.36
N MET A 186 6.04 -20.89 6.47
CA MET A 186 7.00 -21.99 6.47
C MET A 186 6.36 -23.29 5.97
N MET A 187 5.13 -23.57 6.42
CA MET A 187 4.36 -24.70 5.90
C MET A 187 4.08 -24.53 4.40
N PHE A 188 3.61 -23.35 3.98
CA PHE A 188 3.27 -23.08 2.59
C PHE A 188 4.49 -23.13 1.66
N THR A 189 5.62 -22.53 2.03
CA THR A 189 6.85 -22.52 1.22
C THR A 189 7.41 -23.93 1.04
N MET A 190 7.37 -24.77 2.08
CA MET A 190 7.81 -26.16 2.00
C MET A 190 6.96 -27.02 1.06
N PHE A 191 5.66 -26.74 0.93
CA PHE A 191 4.75 -27.44 0.02
C PHE A 191 4.43 -26.64 -1.25
N ALA A 192 5.07 -25.49 -1.48
CA ALA A 192 4.65 -24.53 -2.48
C ALA A 192 4.66 -25.13 -3.88
N GLU A 193 5.69 -25.91 -4.23
CA GLU A 193 5.79 -26.55 -5.56
C GLU A 193 4.71 -27.60 -5.82
N SER A 194 4.09 -28.17 -4.78
CA SER A 194 2.99 -29.13 -4.95
C SER A 194 1.69 -28.43 -5.38
N PHE A 195 1.47 -27.21 -4.88
CA PHE A 195 0.19 -26.50 -5.05
C PHE A 195 0.27 -25.34 -6.04
N PHE A 196 1.42 -24.67 -6.14
CA PHE A 196 1.61 -23.44 -6.91
C PHE A 196 2.74 -23.57 -7.94
N ASP A 197 2.54 -22.94 -9.09
CA ASP A 197 3.47 -22.92 -10.21
C ASP A 197 4.56 -21.84 -10.04
N ILE A 198 5.28 -21.86 -8.91
CA ILE A 198 6.25 -20.81 -8.54
C ILE A 198 7.69 -21.17 -8.96
N GLY A 199 8.00 -22.46 -9.15
CA GLY A 199 9.30 -22.94 -9.64
C GLY A 199 10.48 -22.60 -8.71
N PHE A 200 10.28 -22.70 -7.40
CA PHE A 200 11.28 -22.35 -6.38
C PHE A 200 12.56 -23.19 -6.48
N ASP A 201 12.45 -24.49 -6.70
CA ASP A 201 13.58 -25.40 -6.75
C ASP A 201 14.45 -25.11 -7.97
N LYS A 202 13.82 -24.86 -9.13
CA LYS A 202 14.53 -24.45 -10.36
C LYS A 202 15.27 -23.12 -10.18
N ALA A 203 14.65 -22.17 -9.48
CA ALA A 203 15.26 -20.88 -9.17
C ALA A 203 16.45 -21.05 -8.21
N TYR A 204 16.31 -21.90 -7.19
CA TYR A 204 17.39 -22.20 -6.24
C TYR A 204 18.56 -22.92 -6.90
N GLU A 205 18.30 -23.92 -7.75
CA GLU A 205 19.33 -24.62 -8.53
C GLU A 205 20.08 -23.65 -9.45
N SER A 206 19.35 -22.79 -10.17
CA SER A 206 19.93 -21.79 -11.05
C SER A 206 20.78 -20.77 -10.28
N PHE A 207 20.31 -20.33 -9.11
CA PHE A 207 21.05 -19.45 -8.21
C PHE A 207 22.33 -20.12 -7.70
N SER A 208 22.23 -21.36 -7.21
CA SER A 208 23.38 -22.13 -6.71
C SER A 208 24.44 -22.37 -7.80
N LYS A 209 23.99 -22.70 -9.02
CA LYS A 209 24.88 -22.85 -10.18
C LYS A 209 25.55 -21.53 -10.56
N SER A 210 24.82 -20.42 -10.54
CA SER A 210 25.37 -19.10 -10.89
C SER A 210 26.34 -18.60 -9.82
N ALA A 211 26.01 -18.79 -8.54
CA ALA A 211 26.88 -18.44 -7.42
C ALA A 211 28.17 -19.26 -7.47
N SER A 212 28.09 -20.57 -7.69
CA SER A 212 29.29 -21.42 -7.78
C SER A 212 30.20 -21.02 -8.95
N ALA A 213 29.63 -20.68 -10.11
CA ALA A 213 30.39 -20.14 -11.24
C ALA A 213 31.07 -18.80 -10.90
N PHE A 214 30.38 -17.90 -10.19
CA PHE A 214 30.95 -16.61 -9.75
C PHE A 214 32.12 -16.78 -8.77
N PHE A 215 31.99 -17.68 -7.79
CA PHE A 215 33.06 -17.98 -6.84
C PHE A 215 34.27 -18.62 -7.53
N ALA A 216 34.03 -19.56 -8.46
CA ALA A 216 35.08 -20.16 -9.27
C ALA A 216 35.83 -19.12 -10.13
N ALA A 217 35.13 -18.11 -10.65
CA ALA A 217 35.73 -17.02 -11.40
C ALA A 217 36.49 -15.99 -10.54
N SER A 218 36.20 -15.94 -9.24
CA SER A 218 36.77 -14.94 -8.32
C SER A 218 37.98 -15.45 -7.52
N ASP A 219 38.47 -16.67 -7.80
CA ASP A 219 39.54 -17.38 -7.05
C ASP A 219 39.30 -17.45 -5.52
N VAL A 220 38.06 -17.23 -5.08
CA VAL A 220 37.67 -17.38 -3.69
C VAL A 220 37.33 -18.86 -3.48
N PRO A 221 38.03 -19.58 -2.58
CA PRO A 221 37.73 -20.97 -2.31
C PRO A 221 36.26 -21.08 -1.87
N LEU A 222 35.48 -21.86 -2.62
CA LEU A 222 34.08 -22.10 -2.25
C LEU A 222 34.07 -22.67 -0.81
N PRO A 223 33.25 -22.09 0.09
CA PRO A 223 32.99 -22.72 1.37
C PRO A 223 32.52 -24.16 1.12
N ALA A 224 33.11 -25.13 1.82
CA ALA A 224 32.75 -26.54 1.65
C ALA A 224 31.23 -26.73 1.79
N GLY A 225 30.59 -27.32 0.78
CA GLY A 225 29.17 -27.69 0.80
C GLY A 225 28.17 -26.72 0.14
N VAL A 226 28.59 -25.65 -0.54
CA VAL A 226 27.66 -24.74 -1.25
C VAL A 226 26.84 -25.46 -2.33
N THR A 227 27.41 -26.47 -2.99
CA THR A 227 26.73 -27.25 -4.05
C THR A 227 25.76 -28.31 -3.52
N GLN A 228 25.72 -28.57 -2.21
CA GLN A 228 24.85 -29.59 -1.58
C GLN A 228 23.93 -29.04 -0.48
N ARG A 229 23.87 -27.71 -0.28
CA ARG A 229 22.98 -27.14 0.75
C ARG A 229 21.52 -27.29 0.32
N SER A 230 20.72 -27.85 1.21
CA SER A 230 19.27 -27.91 1.05
C SER A 230 18.67 -26.49 0.96
N PRO A 231 17.58 -26.29 0.20
CA PRO A 231 16.90 -25.00 0.09
C PRO A 231 16.21 -24.58 1.39
N LEU A 232 16.31 -25.37 2.46
CA LEU A 232 15.65 -25.12 3.74
C LEU A 232 15.94 -23.73 4.30
N LEU A 233 17.20 -23.28 4.25
CA LEU A 233 17.56 -21.94 4.76
C LEU A 233 16.92 -20.83 3.91
N LEU A 234 16.78 -21.03 2.60
CA LEU A 234 16.05 -20.12 1.72
C LEU A 234 14.57 -20.09 2.12
N PHE A 235 13.94 -21.24 2.36
CA PHE A 235 12.53 -21.32 2.77
C PHE A 235 12.28 -20.67 4.12
N VAL A 236 13.17 -20.88 5.10
CA VAL A 236 13.10 -20.22 6.41
C VAL A 236 13.27 -18.70 6.25
N ALA A 237 14.25 -18.24 5.45
CA ALA A 237 14.47 -16.81 5.21
C ALA A 237 13.29 -16.14 4.49
N LEU A 238 12.76 -16.78 3.43
CA LEU A 238 11.56 -16.32 2.73
C LEU A 238 10.36 -16.29 3.66
N SER A 239 10.20 -17.31 4.51
CA SER A 239 9.10 -17.35 5.46
C SER A 239 9.21 -16.26 6.52
N ALA A 240 10.41 -15.96 6.99
CA ALA A 240 10.66 -14.82 7.88
C ALA A 240 10.28 -13.51 7.21
N MET A 241 10.68 -13.32 5.95
CA MET A 241 10.30 -12.15 5.15
C MET A 241 8.78 -12.03 4.98
N PHE A 242 8.09 -13.13 4.67
CA PHE A 242 6.63 -13.15 4.52
C PHE A 242 5.90 -12.94 5.85
N GLY A 243 6.40 -13.50 6.95
CA GLY A 243 5.85 -13.26 8.30
C GLY A 243 5.95 -11.79 8.71
N LEU A 244 7.12 -11.16 8.47
CA LEU A 244 7.31 -9.72 8.72
C LEU A 244 6.40 -8.87 7.82
N LEU A 245 6.34 -9.18 6.53
CA LEU A 245 5.50 -8.46 5.57
C LEU A 245 4.01 -8.58 5.94
N ALA A 246 3.55 -9.76 6.34
CA ALA A 246 2.20 -9.97 6.84
C ALA A 246 1.90 -9.14 8.10
N GLY A 247 2.89 -9.03 9.00
CA GLY A 247 2.84 -8.13 10.16
C GLY A 247 2.58 -6.67 9.77
N THR A 248 3.35 -6.15 8.80
CA THR A 248 3.18 -4.76 8.33
C THR A 248 1.84 -4.51 7.66
N LEU A 249 1.21 -5.54 7.08
CA LEU A 249 -0.07 -5.45 6.39
C LEU A 249 -1.29 -5.66 7.30
N LEU A 250 -1.09 -6.12 8.54
CA LEU A 250 -2.18 -6.53 9.42
C LEU A 250 -3.20 -5.42 9.70
N PHE A 251 -2.73 -4.27 10.20
CA PHE A 251 -3.58 -3.12 10.48
C PHE A 251 -4.15 -2.46 9.21
N PRO A 252 -3.35 -2.24 8.14
CA PRO A 252 -3.90 -1.84 6.85
C PRO A 252 -5.05 -2.74 6.39
N ASN A 253 -4.93 -4.06 6.54
CA ASN A 253 -5.97 -5.02 6.15
C ASN A 253 -7.21 -4.92 7.03
N PHE A 254 -7.08 -4.74 8.35
CA PHE A 254 -8.26 -4.51 9.21
C PHE A 254 -8.98 -3.21 8.87
N ARG A 255 -8.23 -2.13 8.59
CA ARG A 255 -8.80 -0.85 8.14
C ARG A 255 -9.47 -0.99 6.77
N TYR A 256 -8.84 -1.71 5.85
CA TYR A 256 -9.42 -2.00 4.55
C TYR A 256 -10.70 -2.83 4.65
N ALA A 257 -10.72 -3.87 5.49
CA ALA A 257 -11.91 -4.69 5.73
C ALA A 257 -13.07 -3.85 6.30
N ARG A 258 -12.79 -2.97 7.27
CA ARG A 258 -13.80 -2.06 7.84
C ARG A 258 -14.28 -1.02 6.82
N MET A 259 -13.38 -0.48 6.01
CA MET A 259 -13.73 0.44 4.92
C MET A 259 -14.63 -0.26 3.91
N TYR A 260 -14.32 -1.49 3.53
CA TYR A 260 -15.11 -2.31 2.63
C TYR A 260 -16.51 -2.59 3.18
N THR A 261 -16.65 -3.02 4.45
CA THR A 261 -17.97 -3.28 5.05
C THR A 261 -18.84 -2.02 5.04
N ASN A 262 -18.27 -0.89 5.48
CA ASN A 262 -18.99 0.39 5.49
C ASN A 262 -19.40 0.82 4.08
N ALA A 263 -18.52 0.67 3.09
CA ALA A 263 -18.81 1.03 1.71
C ALA A 263 -19.91 0.14 1.10
N VAL A 264 -19.95 -1.14 1.46
CA VAL A 264 -20.95 -2.11 0.99
C VAL A 264 -22.32 -1.89 1.63
N ASP A 265 -22.36 -1.39 2.87
CA ASP A 265 -23.60 -1.12 3.59
C ASP A 265 -24.34 0.11 3.04
N GLU A 266 -23.61 1.12 2.59
CA GLU A 266 -24.18 2.36 2.02
C GLU A 266 -24.34 2.31 0.48
N ALA A 267 -23.83 1.28 -0.19
CA ALA A 267 -23.79 1.21 -1.66
C ALA A 267 -25.11 0.80 -2.30
N ALA A 268 -25.41 1.43 -3.45
CA ALA A 268 -26.41 0.94 -4.38
C ALA A 268 -26.02 -0.43 -4.97
N PRO A 269 -26.98 -1.25 -5.45
CA PRO A 269 -26.74 -2.64 -5.86
C PRO A 269 -25.60 -2.83 -6.86
N PHE A 270 -25.48 -1.92 -7.83
CA PHE A 270 -24.41 -1.95 -8.83
C PHE A 270 -23.01 -1.76 -8.21
N TYR A 271 -22.84 -0.75 -7.35
CA TYR A 271 -21.56 -0.50 -6.67
C TYR A 271 -21.21 -1.60 -5.67
N LYS A 272 -22.22 -2.20 -5.03
CA LYS A 272 -22.03 -3.35 -4.15
C LYS A 272 -21.42 -4.53 -4.89
N LEU A 273 -21.94 -4.87 -6.08
CA LEU A 273 -21.34 -5.89 -6.94
C LEU A 273 -19.88 -5.53 -7.29
N LEU A 274 -19.62 -4.27 -7.66
CA LEU A 274 -18.28 -3.81 -8.01
C LEU A 274 -17.30 -3.92 -6.82
N TYR A 275 -17.73 -3.57 -5.61
CA TYR A 275 -16.93 -3.71 -4.40
C TYR A 275 -16.64 -5.17 -4.05
N HIS A 276 -17.62 -6.06 -4.20
CA HIS A 276 -17.40 -7.50 -4.06
C HIS A 276 -16.39 -8.03 -5.08
N LEU A 277 -16.50 -7.63 -6.34
CA LEU A 277 -15.56 -8.01 -7.39
C LEU A 277 -14.15 -7.47 -7.09
N ALA A 278 -14.03 -6.22 -6.66
CA ALA A 278 -12.75 -5.62 -6.30
C ALA A 278 -12.11 -6.35 -5.11
N PHE A 279 -12.89 -6.66 -4.08
CA PHE A 279 -12.42 -7.39 -2.89
C PHE A 279 -11.98 -8.82 -3.25
N LEU A 280 -12.77 -9.53 -4.05
CA LEU A 280 -12.47 -10.91 -4.47
C LEU A 280 -11.38 -11.01 -5.53
N SER A 281 -11.11 -9.94 -6.29
CA SER A 281 -10.10 -9.92 -7.37
C SER A 281 -8.72 -10.37 -6.90
N GLN A 282 -8.37 -10.06 -5.66
CA GLN A 282 -7.12 -10.46 -5.01
C GLN A 282 -7.03 -11.99 -4.87
N ALA A 283 -8.14 -12.65 -4.51
CA ALA A 283 -8.21 -14.12 -4.43
C ALA A 283 -8.19 -14.77 -5.82
N PHE A 284 -8.85 -14.16 -6.81
CA PHE A 284 -8.82 -14.65 -8.19
C PHE A 284 -7.40 -14.65 -8.77
N SER A 285 -6.62 -13.60 -8.51
CA SER A 285 -5.21 -13.54 -8.95
C SER A 285 -4.39 -14.69 -8.36
N LEU A 286 -4.54 -14.97 -7.06
CA LEU A 286 -3.85 -16.10 -6.41
C LEU A 286 -4.27 -17.46 -6.97
N MET A 287 -5.56 -17.64 -7.28
CA MET A 287 -6.06 -18.88 -7.87
C MET A 287 -5.39 -19.21 -9.21
N LEU A 288 -5.09 -18.20 -10.05
CA LEU A 288 -4.45 -18.40 -11.35
C LEU A 288 -3.05 -19.05 -11.26
N PHE A 289 -2.35 -18.88 -10.14
CA PHE A 289 -1.03 -19.48 -9.91
C PHE A 289 -1.08 -20.90 -9.35
N THR A 290 -2.27 -21.42 -9.05
CA THR A 290 -2.42 -22.80 -8.53
C THR A 290 -2.36 -23.82 -9.66
N HIS A 291 -1.64 -24.93 -9.46
CA HIS A 291 -1.60 -26.03 -10.40
C HIS A 291 -2.97 -26.54 -10.87
N PRO A 292 -3.98 -26.77 -10.00
CA PRO A 292 -5.29 -27.25 -10.46
C PRO A 292 -5.97 -26.27 -11.42
N VAL A 293 -5.95 -24.96 -11.10
CA VAL A 293 -6.60 -23.93 -11.94
C VAL A 293 -5.85 -23.75 -13.25
N LYS A 294 -4.52 -23.60 -13.21
CA LYS A 294 -3.67 -23.53 -14.40
C LYS A 294 -3.90 -24.74 -15.30
N ASN A 295 -3.85 -25.95 -14.74
CA ASN A 295 -3.99 -27.17 -15.53
C ASN A 295 -5.40 -27.30 -16.12
N TYR A 296 -6.43 -26.92 -15.39
CA TYR A 296 -7.79 -26.91 -15.90
C TYR A 296 -7.99 -25.90 -17.04
N LEU A 297 -7.42 -24.68 -16.91
CA LEU A 297 -7.52 -23.64 -17.94
C LEU A 297 -6.72 -23.96 -19.21
N LEU A 298 -5.52 -24.54 -19.07
CA LEU A 298 -4.64 -24.84 -20.20
C LEU A 298 -4.97 -26.18 -20.87
N TYR A 299 -5.30 -27.21 -20.09
CA TYR A 299 -5.45 -28.58 -20.59
C TYR A 299 -6.89 -29.11 -20.48
N GLY A 300 -7.83 -28.32 -19.97
CA GLY A 300 -9.22 -28.72 -19.77
C GLY A 300 -9.42 -29.70 -18.61
N ARG A 301 -10.64 -30.24 -18.50
CA ARG A 301 -10.97 -31.25 -17.48
C ARG A 301 -10.15 -32.52 -17.74
N ARG A 302 -9.28 -32.91 -16.79
CA ARG A 302 -8.60 -34.22 -16.83
C ARG A 302 -9.67 -35.30 -16.98
N LYS A 303 -9.60 -36.08 -18.06
CA LYS A 303 -10.33 -37.35 -18.16
C LYS A 303 -9.69 -38.29 -17.13
N ILE A 304 -10.47 -38.65 -16.12
CA ILE A 304 -10.13 -39.67 -15.13
C ILE A 304 -10.10 -41.02 -15.83
#